data_AF-A0A0F8ZKL9-F1
#
_entry.id   AF-A0A0F8ZKL9-F1
#
_cell.length_a   1.000
_cell.length_b   1.000
_cell.length_c   1.000
_cell.angle_alpha   90.00
_cell.angle_beta   90.00
_cell.angle_gamma   90.00
#
_symmetry.space_group_name_H-M   'P 1'
#
loop_
_entity.id
_entity.type
_entity.pdbx_description
1 polymer ?
#
loop_
_entity_poly.entity_id
_entity_poly.type
_entity_poly.pdbx_seq_one_letter_code
_entity_poly.pdbx_strand_id
1 'polypeptide(L)' 'APMALIRPAALPAGRRLLLSAKIIRQAQRNGFKLTEWHKWKMPFSSYRAPAKALGIKTVDDEDILIFRRT' A
#
# COMPACT_ATOMS: atom_id res chain seq x y z
N ALA A 1 -3.08 -20.69 2.16
CA ALA A 1 -2.73 -19.60 3.10
C ALA A 1 -3.05 -18.25 2.45
N PRO A 2 -3.59 -17.26 3.20
CA PRO A 2 -3.80 -15.90 2.68
C PRO A 2 -2.46 -15.17 2.49
N MET A 3 -2.40 -14.29 1.50
CA MET A 3 -1.23 -13.45 1.21
C MET A 3 -1.61 -11.99 1.38
N ALA A 4 -0.94 -11.29 2.31
CA ALA A 4 -1.10 -9.86 2.51
C ALA A 4 0.09 -9.12 1.87
N LEU A 5 -0.19 -8.09 1.07
CA LEU A 5 0.82 -7.27 0.43
C LEU A 5 0.62 -5.81 0.85
N ILE A 6 1.59 -5.30 1.61
CA ILE A 6 1.63 -3.93 2.14
C ILE A 6 2.59 -3.12 1.27
N ARG A 7 2.13 -1.98 0.75
CA ARG A 7 2.93 -1.16 -0.17
C ARG A 7 2.78 0.34 0.12
N PRO A 8 3.91 1.09 0.13
CA PRO A 8 3.91 2.54 0.07
C PRO A 8 3.17 3.03 -1.16
N ALA A 9 2.10 3.79 -0.94
CA ALA A 9 1.32 4.42 -1.98
C ALA A 9 1.59 5.93 -1.94
N ALA A 10 2.73 6.34 -2.51
CA ALA A 10 2.88 7.75 -2.86
C ALA A 10 1.81 8.10 -3.90
N LEU A 11 1.03 9.15 -3.63
CA LEU A 11 0.13 9.77 -4.60
C LEU A 11 0.80 11.05 -5.13
N PRO A 12 1.75 11.00 -6.09
CA PRO A 12 2.13 12.21 -6.78
C PRO A 12 0.91 12.68 -7.57
N ALA A 13 0.41 13.87 -7.23
CA ALA A 13 -0.64 14.59 -7.97
C ALA A 13 -2.00 13.86 -8.11
N GLY A 14 -2.45 13.14 -7.07
CA GLY A 14 -3.83 12.61 -7.02
C GLY A 14 -4.15 11.47 -8.00
N ARG A 15 -3.19 11.03 -8.81
CA ARG A 15 -3.32 9.82 -9.64
C ARG A 15 -2.70 8.63 -8.92
N ARG A 16 -3.48 7.56 -8.77
CA ARG A 16 -2.99 6.25 -8.32
C ARG A 16 -1.91 5.78 -9.28
N LEU A 17 -0.68 5.60 -8.79
CA LEU A 17 0.41 5.04 -9.59
C LEU A 17 -0.02 3.67 -10.13
N LEU A 18 0.23 3.44 -11.41
CA LEU A 18 -0.02 2.22 -12.20
C LEU A 18 0.44 0.89 -11.56
N LEU A 19 1.12 0.93 -10.42
CA LEU A 19 1.79 -0.18 -9.75
C LEU A 19 0.83 -1.12 -9.02
N SER A 20 -0.21 -0.63 -8.34
CA SER A 20 -1.18 -1.49 -7.65
C SER A 20 -1.92 -2.40 -8.66
N ALA A 21 -2.23 -1.89 -9.85
CA ALA A 21 -2.85 -2.65 -10.92
C ALA A 21 -1.93 -3.74 -11.52
N LYS A 22 -0.61 -3.54 -11.50
CA LYS A 22 0.35 -4.58 -11.93
C LYS A 22 0.42 -5.71 -10.90
N ILE A 23 0.45 -5.37 -9.61
CA ILE A 23 0.49 -6.35 -8.52
C ILE A 23 -0.78 -7.19 -8.48
N ILE A 24 -1.95 -6.56 -8.60
CA ILE A 24 -3.23 -7.27 -8.67
C ILE A 24 -3.23 -8.24 -9.86
N ARG A 25 -2.81 -7.79 -11.05
CA ARG A 25 -2.69 -8.66 -12.22
C ARG A 25 -1.73 -9.82 -12.00
N GLN A 26 -0.59 -9.59 -11.36
CA GLN A 26 0.37 -10.65 -11.08
C GLN A 26 -0.16 -11.66 -10.05
N ALA A 27 -0.82 -11.19 -8.99
CA ALA A 27 -1.45 -12.05 -7.99
C ALA A 27 -2.57 -12.89 -8.62
N GLN A 28 -3.39 -12.29 -9.49
CA GLN A 28 -4.43 -12.99 -10.26
C GLN A 28 -3.85 -14.06 -11.18
N ARG A 29 -2.76 -13.77 -11.91
CA ARG A 29 -2.05 -14.78 -12.72
C ARG A 29 -1.55 -15.96 -11.90
N ASN A 30 -1.22 -15.72 -10.63
CA ASN A 30 -0.76 -16.75 -9.70
C ASN A 30 -1.92 -17.48 -8.98
N GLY A 31 -3.18 -17.28 -9.41
CA GLY A 31 -4.35 -17.96 -8.86
C GLY A 31 -4.88 -17.35 -7.56
N PHE A 32 -4.44 -16.14 -7.21
CA PHE A 32 -4.94 -15.43 -6.04
C PHE A 32 -6.00 -14.41 -6.42
N LYS A 33 -7.10 -14.36 -5.66
CA LYS A 33 -8.14 -13.33 -5.80
C LYS A 33 -7.95 -12.27 -4.72
N LEU A 34 -8.06 -11.00 -5.11
CA LEU A 34 -8.12 -9.89 -4.17
C LEU A 34 -9.45 -9.99 -3.41
N THR A 35 -9.39 -10.10 -2.08
CA THR A 35 -10.58 -10.19 -1.23
C THR A 35 -10.83 -8.89 -0.49
N GLU A 36 -9.79 -8.21 -0.08
CA GLU A 36 -9.92 -6.97 0.70
C GLU A 36 -8.89 -5.95 0.23
N TRP A 37 -9.28 -4.69 0.25
CA TRP A 37 -8.42 -3.55 -0.01
C TRP A 37 -8.64 -2.52 1.08
N HIS A 38 -7.60 -2.32 1.89
CA HIS A 38 -7.59 -1.31 2.95
C HIS A 38 -6.62 -0.20 2.57
N LYS A 39 -6.96 1.03 2.97
CA LYS A 39 -6.07 2.18 2.88
C LYS A 39 -5.55 2.49 4.27
N TRP A 40 -4.25 2.32 4.48
CA TRP A 40 -3.62 2.80 5.70
C TRP A 40 -3.12 4.22 5.47
N LYS A 41 -3.42 5.10 6.42
CA LYS A 41 -2.93 6.46 6.48
C LYS A 41 -2.19 6.62 7.78
N MET A 42 -1.06 7.32 7.78
CA MET A 42 -0.34 7.57 9.01
C MET A 42 -1.24 8.31 10.01
N PRO A 43 -1.48 7.76 11.21
CA PRO A 43 -2.23 8.45 12.23
C PRO A 43 -1.32 9.55 12.81
N PHE A 44 -1.73 10.80 12.63
CA PHE A 44 -1.15 12.01 13.20
C PHE A 44 0.10 12.60 12.52
N SER A 45 0.02 13.90 12.22
CA SER A 45 1.12 14.73 11.69
C SER A 45 2.26 14.90 12.69
N SER A 46 1.98 14.71 14.00
CA SER A 46 2.93 14.82 15.10
C SER A 46 4.06 13.79 15.05
N TYR A 47 3.87 12.65 14.40
CA TYR A 47 4.95 11.67 14.17
C TYR A 47 5.74 11.97 12.89
N ARG A 48 5.06 12.49 11.87
CA ARG A 48 5.65 12.76 10.55
C ARG A 48 6.65 13.91 10.58
N ALA A 49 6.28 15.03 11.21
CA ALA A 49 7.11 16.23 11.19
C ALA A 49 8.47 16.03 11.90
N PRO A 50 8.54 15.42 13.09
CA PRO A 50 9.82 15.12 13.74
C PRO A 50 10.63 14.08 12.96
N ALA A 51 10.01 12.99 12.49
CA ALA A 51 10.70 11.95 11.74
C ALA A 51 11.32 12.49 10.44
N LYS A 52 10.59 13.33 9.71
CA LYS A 52 11.10 14.00 8.51
C LYS A 52 12.22 15.00 8.82
N ALA A 53 12.11 15.74 9.92
CA ALA A 53 13.17 16.64 10.38
C ALA A 53 14.46 15.89 10.75
N LEU A 54 14.33 14.64 11.25
CA LEU A 54 15.45 13.74 11.53
C LEU A 54 15.99 13.01 10.29
N GLY A 55 15.48 13.32 9.09
CA GLY A 55 15.89 12.66 7.84
C GLY A 55 15.41 11.21 7.71
N ILE A 56 14.51 10.76 8.58
CA ILE A 56 13.95 9.40 8.53
C ILE A 56 12.94 9.34 7.39
N LYS A 57 13.08 8.33 6.51
CA LYS A 57 12.12 8.07 5.45
C LYS A 57 10.79 7.61 6.05
N THR A 58 9.77 8.44 5.93
CA THR A 58 8.40 8.13 6.36
C THR A 58 7.54 7.72 5.17
N VAL A 59 6.60 6.81 5.38
CA VAL A 59 5.57 6.46 4.40
C VAL A 59 4.27 7.13 4.80
N ASP A 60 3.76 8.00 3.93
CA ASP A 60 2.59 8.83 4.25
C ASP A 60 1.26 8.05 4.18
N ASP A 61 1.09 7.30 3.10
CA ASP A 61 -0.11 6.51 2.79
C ASP A 61 0.32 5.13 2.24
N GLU A 62 -0.37 4.06 2.64
CA GLU A 62 -0.15 2.71 2.13
C GLU A 62 -1.45 2.09 1.63
N ASP A 63 -1.34 1.30 0.56
CA ASP A 63 -2.40 0.38 0.17
C ASP A 63 -2.06 -1.00 0.77
N ILE A 64 -3.03 -1.58 1.48
CA ILE A 64 -2.96 -2.95 2.00
C ILE A 64 -3.91 -3.79 1.17
N LEU A 65 -3.35 -4.73 0.41
CA LEU A 65 -4.09 -5.64 -0.45
C LEU A 65 -4.04 -7.04 0.16
N ILE A 66 -5.21 -7.62 0.44
CA ILE A 66 -5.32 -8.97 0.97
C ILE A 66 -5.84 -9.87 -0.14
N PHE A 67 -5.04 -10.89 -0.45
CA PHE A 67 -5.35 -11.88 -1.46
C PHE A 67 -5.59 -13.25 -0.81
N ARG A 68 -6.56 -13.99 -1.33
CA ARG A 68 -6.82 -15.38 -0.95
C ARG A 68 -6.78 -16.27 -2.19
N ARG A 69 -6.25 -17.48 -2.02
CA ARG A 69 -6.23 -18.50 -3.06
C ARG A 69 -7.56 -19.24 -2.98
N THR A 70 -8.37 -19.11 -4.03
CA THR A 70 -9.55 -19.97 -4.25
C THR A 70 -9.11 -21.33 -4.74
#